data_AF-A0AAX6HJ16-F1
#
_entry.id   AF-A0AAX6HJ16-F1
#
_cell.length_a   1.000
_cell.length_b   1.000
_cell.length_c   1.000
_cell.angle_alpha   90.00
_cell.angle_beta   90.00
_cell.angle_gamma   90.00
#
_symmetry.space_group_name_H-M   'P 1'
#
loop_
_entity.id
_entity.type
_entity.pdbx_description
1 polymer ?
#
loop_
_entity_poly.entity_id
_entity_poly.type
_entity_poly.pdbx_seq_one_letter_code
_entity_poly.pdbx_strand_id
1 'polypeptide(L)'
;MEIQFVSGATTEVQEMLHEQLECKLCGREGTIQMVTGQGQPLTLELSQSEKFSPLMVFNCGGYEPVDFSFGDGWKAKSTSGTNFDVDLFEGEFAEYDEDGECPVGISNPRASFRVVKKHERSGRTHYA
;
A
#
# COMPACT_ATOMS: atom_id res chain seq x y z
N MET A 1 -6.78 6.13 2.45
CA MET A 1 -5.41 6.43 2.87
C MET A 1 -5.37 7.91 2.81
N GLU A 2 -5.45 8.56 3.95
CA GLU A 2 -5.13 9.99 3.99
C GLU A 2 -3.61 10.01 3.85
N ILE A 3 -3.08 10.60 2.80
CA ILE A 3 -1.69 11.07 2.80
C ILE A 3 -1.80 12.56 2.51
N GLN A 4 -1.46 13.39 3.47
CA GLN A 4 -1.27 14.80 3.14
C GLN A 4 0.08 14.90 2.43
N PHE A 5 0.02 14.90 1.09
CA PHE A 5 1.17 15.18 0.24
C PHE A 5 1.37 16.68 0.18
N VAL A 6 2.57 17.12 0.57
CA VAL A 6 3.12 18.36 0.04
C VAL A 6 3.85 17.95 -1.24
N SER A 7 3.08 17.92 -2.34
CA SER A 7 3.47 17.52 -3.71
C SER A 7 3.68 16.01 -3.97
N GLY A 8 3.29 15.61 -5.18
CA GLY A 8 2.81 14.28 -5.54
C GLY A 8 3.84 13.19 -5.72
N ALA A 9 3.74 12.16 -4.88
CA ALA A 9 4.41 10.89 -5.08
C ALA A 9 3.46 9.77 -5.53
N THR A 10 3.92 8.90 -6.45
CA THR A 10 3.31 7.62 -6.76
C THR A 10 3.99 6.49 -6.01
N THR A 11 3.26 5.76 -5.16
CA THR A 11 3.81 4.65 -4.35
C THR A 11 3.72 3.30 -5.05
N GLU A 12 4.83 2.57 -5.18
CA GLU A 12 4.82 1.14 -5.57
C GLU A 12 4.57 0.23 -4.36
N VAL A 13 3.91 -0.91 -4.58
CA VAL A 13 3.44 -1.81 -3.52
C VAL A 13 4.48 -2.90 -3.24
N GLN A 14 4.84 -3.09 -1.96
CA GLN A 14 5.75 -4.16 -1.54
C GLN A 14 5.23 -5.54 -1.99
N GLU A 15 6.13 -6.41 -2.46
CA GLU A 15 5.81 -7.79 -2.81
C GLU A 15 5.88 -8.69 -1.55
N MET A 16 4.72 -9.10 -0.99
CA MET A 16 4.68 -10.13 0.06
C MET A 16 4.25 -11.47 -0.54
N LEU A 17 5.20 -12.40 -0.72
CA LEU A 17 4.96 -13.68 -1.40
C LEU A 17 4.75 -14.82 -0.39
N HIS A 18 3.49 -15.03 -0.02
CA HIS A 18 2.93 -16.21 0.67
C HIS A 18 3.53 -16.54 2.05
N GLU A 19 2.71 -16.35 3.10
CA GLU A 19 3.03 -16.69 4.48
C GLU A 19 2.09 -17.79 5.01
N GLN A 20 2.66 -18.78 5.70
CA GLN A 20 1.96 -19.81 6.46
C GLN A 20 2.01 -19.47 7.94
N LEU A 21 0.85 -19.44 8.60
CA LEU A 21 0.69 -18.96 9.97
C LEU A 21 0.03 -20.02 10.85
N GLU A 22 0.57 -20.23 12.04
CA GLU A 22 -0.03 -21.10 13.07
C GLU A 22 -0.51 -20.25 14.26
N CYS A 23 -1.74 -20.49 14.70
CA CYS A 23 -2.34 -19.75 15.80
C CYS A 23 -1.74 -20.25 17.11
N LYS A 24 -0.97 -19.40 17.78
CA LYS A 24 -0.31 -19.72 19.06
C LYS A 24 -1.28 -20.12 20.19
N LEU A 25 -2.58 -19.85 20.04
CA LEU A 25 -3.60 -20.19 21.05
C LEU A 25 -4.31 -21.53 20.79
N CYS A 26 -4.58 -21.88 19.53
CA CYS A 26 -5.38 -23.06 19.18
C CYS A 26 -4.74 -24.02 18.18
N GLY A 27 -3.52 -23.73 17.71
CA GLY A 27 -2.76 -24.57 16.78
C GLY A 27 -3.34 -24.64 15.36
N ARG A 28 -4.35 -23.82 15.02
CA ARG A 28 -4.90 -23.79 13.66
C ARG A 28 -3.91 -23.14 12.70
N GLU A 29 -3.69 -23.80 11.59
CA GLU A 29 -2.93 -23.28 10.46
C GLU A 29 -3.79 -22.39 9.57
N GLY A 30 -3.14 -21.51 8.83
CA GLY A 30 -3.76 -20.67 7.83
C GLY A 30 -2.72 -19.94 6.99
N THR A 31 -3.19 -19.21 6.00
CA THR A 31 -2.35 -18.63 4.95
C THR A 31 -2.73 -17.19 4.66
N ILE A 32 -1.75 -16.38 4.28
CA ILE A 32 -1.94 -15.07 3.69
C ILE A 32 -1.07 -15.01 2.44
N GLN A 33 -1.69 -14.81 1.27
CA GLN A 33 -0.99 -14.71 0.00
C GLN A 33 -1.37 -13.41 -0.71
N MET A 34 -0.39 -12.56 -1.04
CA MET A 34 -0.66 -11.41 -1.89
C MET A 34 -0.99 -11.84 -3.31
N VAL A 35 -2.04 -11.25 -3.87
CA VAL A 35 -2.37 -11.35 -5.29
C VAL A 35 -1.70 -10.18 -6.00
N THR A 36 -0.66 -10.46 -6.77
CA THR A 36 0.11 -9.43 -7.47
C THR A 36 -0.70 -8.77 -8.59
N GLY A 37 -0.34 -7.53 -8.92
CA GLY A 37 -0.96 -6.76 -10.01
C GLY A 37 -2.37 -6.23 -9.74
N GLN A 38 -2.85 -6.29 -8.49
CA GLN A 38 -4.15 -5.73 -8.09
C GLN A 38 -4.05 -4.36 -7.41
N GLY A 39 -2.84 -3.92 -7.06
CA GLY A 39 -2.58 -2.62 -6.46
C GLY A 39 -2.57 -1.49 -7.47
N GLN A 40 -2.89 -0.28 -7.01
CA GLN A 40 -2.78 0.96 -7.76
C GLN A 40 -1.87 1.93 -7.01
N PRO A 41 -0.91 2.58 -7.69
CA PRO A 41 -0.11 3.63 -7.06
C PRO A 41 -1.03 4.74 -6.53
N LEU A 42 -0.77 5.19 -5.31
CA LEU A 42 -1.47 6.36 -4.79
C LEU A 42 -0.93 7.59 -5.50
N THR A 43 -1.79 8.38 -6.13
CA THR A 43 -1.40 9.65 -6.77
C THR A 43 -1.74 10.83 -5.87
N LEU A 44 -1.15 12.00 -6.17
CA LEU A 44 -1.49 13.25 -5.50
C LEU A 44 -3.00 13.54 -5.53
N GLU A 45 -3.62 13.39 -6.70
CA GLU A 45 -5.05 13.62 -6.90
C GLU A 45 -5.90 12.69 -6.03
N LEU A 46 -5.56 11.39 -6.01
CA LEU A 46 -6.28 10.40 -5.19
C LEU A 46 -6.16 10.74 -3.70
N SER A 47 -4.99 11.19 -3.28
CA SER A 47 -4.76 11.55 -1.88
C SER A 47 -5.53 12.79 -1.43
N GLN A 48 -5.55 13.82 -2.28
CA GLN A 48 -6.32 15.05 -2.03
C GLN A 48 -7.83 14.79 -2.04
N SER A 49 -8.28 13.71 -2.67
CA SER A 49 -9.69 13.32 -2.69
C SER A 49 -10.16 12.64 -1.39
N GLU A 50 -9.28 12.42 -0.41
CA GLU A 50 -9.52 11.72 0.86
C GLU A 50 -10.08 10.29 0.70
N LYS A 51 -9.89 9.68 -0.48
CA LYS A 51 -10.38 8.34 -0.79
C LYS A 51 -9.29 7.29 -0.57
N PHE A 52 -9.70 6.09 -0.18
CA PHE A 52 -8.81 4.94 -0.15
C PHE A 52 -8.59 4.43 -1.58
N SER A 53 -7.32 4.33 -1.99
CA SER A 53 -6.91 3.60 -3.20
C SER A 53 -6.69 2.12 -2.86
N PRO A 54 -7.08 1.17 -3.73
CA PRO A 54 -6.73 -0.24 -3.56
C PRO A 54 -5.22 -0.43 -3.66
N LEU A 55 -4.58 -0.75 -2.54
CA LEU A 55 -3.13 -0.92 -2.46
C LEU A 55 -2.73 -2.39 -2.72
N MET A 56 -3.34 -3.32 -2.01
CA MET A 56 -3.00 -4.74 -2.09
C MET A 56 -4.27 -5.59 -1.99
N VAL A 57 -4.25 -6.78 -2.58
CA VAL A 57 -5.27 -7.81 -2.38
C VAL A 57 -4.60 -9.03 -1.80
N PHE A 58 -5.18 -9.58 -0.73
CA PHE A 58 -4.70 -10.80 -0.11
C PHE A 58 -5.74 -11.91 -0.26
N ASN A 59 -5.29 -13.10 -0.63
CA ASN A 59 -6.04 -14.33 -0.49
C ASN A 59 -5.71 -14.93 0.87
N CYS A 60 -6.67 -14.91 1.79
CA CYS A 60 -6.47 -15.35 3.17
C CYS A 60 -7.28 -16.62 3.46
N GLY A 61 -6.63 -17.61 4.08
CA GLY A 61 -7.27 -18.83 4.57
C GLY A 61 -7.07 -18.95 6.08
N GLY A 62 -8.16 -18.93 6.87
CA GLY A 62 -8.09 -19.11 8.33
C GLY A 62 -7.63 -17.89 9.13
N TYR A 63 -7.18 -16.82 8.46
CA TYR A 63 -6.82 -15.53 9.05
C TYR A 63 -7.43 -14.38 8.26
N GLU A 64 -7.56 -13.23 8.92
CA GLU A 64 -7.87 -11.96 8.28
C GLU A 64 -6.92 -10.88 8.82
N PRO A 65 -6.37 -10.01 7.96
CA PRO A 65 -5.57 -8.88 8.40
C PRO A 65 -6.48 -7.82 9.04
N VAL A 66 -6.07 -7.33 10.21
CA VAL A 66 -6.82 -6.33 10.97
C VAL A 66 -6.13 -4.96 11.03
N ASP A 67 -4.82 -4.93 10.79
CA ASP A 67 -4.00 -3.71 10.84
C ASP A 67 -2.82 -3.81 9.87
N PHE A 68 -2.22 -2.67 9.54
CA PHE A 68 -1.12 -2.56 8.59
C PHE A 68 -0.04 -1.61 9.10
N SER A 69 1.19 -2.09 9.16
CA SER A 69 2.37 -1.28 9.45
C SER A 69 3.11 -0.98 8.15
N PHE A 70 3.34 0.30 7.87
CA PHE A 70 3.94 0.72 6.60
C PHE A 70 5.43 0.34 6.51
N GLY A 71 6.23 0.58 7.55
CA GLY A 71 7.66 0.25 7.54
C GLY A 71 8.42 0.92 6.39
N ASP A 72 9.44 0.25 5.88
CA ASP A 72 10.32 0.73 4.82
C ASP A 72 10.04 0.09 3.44
N GLY A 73 10.85 0.44 2.44
CA GLY A 73 10.81 -0.19 1.11
C GLY A 73 9.77 0.37 0.15
N TRP A 74 9.11 1.47 0.51
CA TRP A 74 8.23 2.21 -0.39
C TRP A 74 9.06 2.97 -1.42
N LYS A 75 8.57 3.04 -2.67
CA LYS A 75 9.16 3.86 -3.72
C LYS A 75 8.21 5.00 -4.04
N ALA A 76 8.72 6.21 -4.13
CA ALA A 76 7.98 7.41 -4.47
C ALA A 76 8.65 8.12 -5.66
N LYS A 77 7.86 8.87 -6.42
CA LYS A 77 8.37 9.75 -7.47
C LYS A 77 7.71 11.11 -7.40
N SER A 78 8.48 12.16 -7.17
CA SER A 78 7.95 13.53 -7.10
C SER A 78 7.37 14.01 -8.43
N THR A 79 6.73 15.17 -8.41
CA THR A 79 6.17 15.80 -9.61
C THR A 79 7.22 16.27 -10.62
N SER A 80 8.48 16.45 -10.19
CA SER A 80 9.62 16.76 -11.07
C SER A 80 10.19 15.50 -11.75
N GLY A 81 9.88 14.31 -11.22
CA GLY A 81 10.36 13.03 -11.72
C GLY A 81 11.46 12.38 -10.86
N THR A 82 11.91 13.04 -9.79
CA THR A 82 12.90 12.51 -8.83
C THR A 82 12.33 11.31 -8.07
N ASN A 83 13.11 10.23 -7.97
CA ASN A 83 12.70 9.02 -7.24
C ASN A 83 13.23 9.04 -5.81
N PHE A 84 12.43 8.55 -4.87
CA PHE A 84 12.75 8.49 -3.45
C PHE A 84 12.49 7.08 -2.91
N ASP A 85 13.37 6.67 -2.00
CA ASP A 85 13.18 5.49 -1.17
C ASP A 85 12.58 5.94 0.15
N VAL A 86 11.37 5.47 0.43
CA VAL A 86 10.53 6.00 1.50
C VAL A 86 10.48 4.99 2.64
N ASP A 87 10.79 5.50 3.83
CA ASP A 87 10.59 4.84 5.12
C ASP A 87 9.45 5.53 5.88
N LEU A 88 8.49 4.74 6.36
CA LEU A 88 7.31 5.15 7.12
C LEU A 88 7.21 4.40 8.46
N PHE A 89 8.32 3.89 9.01
CA PHE A 89 8.34 3.32 10.37
C PHE A 89 7.80 4.31 11.41
N GLU A 90 8.11 5.59 11.29
CA GLU A 90 7.63 6.66 12.19
C GLU A 90 6.26 7.24 11.75
N GLY A 91 5.69 6.74 10.65
CA GLY A 91 4.41 7.23 10.13
C GLY A 91 4.51 8.54 9.33
N GLU A 92 5.71 8.99 9.00
CA GLU A 92 5.95 10.13 8.12
C GLU A 92 7.27 10.02 7.35
N PHE A 93 7.36 10.77 6.26
CA PHE A 93 8.56 10.94 5.45
C PHE A 93 8.62 12.40 5.00
N ALA A 94 9.80 13.01 5.08
CA ALA A 94 10.01 14.39 4.64
C ALA A 94 11.43 14.56 4.09
N GLU A 95 11.53 15.06 2.85
CA GLU A 95 12.79 15.36 2.18
C GLU A 95 12.65 16.63 1.31
N TYR A 96 13.72 17.03 0.65
CA TYR A 96 13.73 18.14 -0.30
C TYR A 96 14.11 17.63 -1.68
N ASP A 97 13.29 17.95 -2.69
CA ASP A 97 13.56 17.64 -4.08
C ASP A 97 14.36 18.78 -4.71
N GLU A 98 15.66 18.56 -4.90
CA GLU A 98 16.58 19.54 -5.48
C GLU A 98 16.20 19.88 -6.94
N ASP A 99 15.75 18.91 -7.73
CA ASP A 99 15.37 19.13 -9.14
C ASP A 99 14.03 19.88 -9.25
N GLY A 100 13.12 19.61 -8.31
CA GLY A 100 11.83 20.30 -8.19
C GLY A 100 11.88 21.63 -7.43
N GLU A 101 13.01 21.92 -6.78
CA GLU A 101 13.21 23.02 -5.84
C GLU A 101 12.05 23.14 -4.81
N CYS A 102 11.62 22.01 -4.25
CA CYS A 102 10.46 21.98 -3.35
C CYS A 102 10.56 20.92 -2.24
N PRO A 103 9.93 21.15 -1.07
CA PRO A 103 9.79 20.11 -0.05
C PRO A 103 8.84 19.01 -0.54
N VAL A 104 9.20 17.76 -0.26
CA VAL A 104 8.38 16.58 -0.51
C VAL A 104 8.11 15.85 0.80
N GLY A 105 6.93 15.25 0.92
CA GLY A 105 6.62 14.49 2.13
C GLY A 105 5.35 13.67 2.07
N ILE A 106 5.31 12.66 2.94
CA ILE A 106 4.18 11.77 3.21
C ILE A 106 3.90 11.90 4.69
N SER A 107 2.66 12.21 5.05
CA SER A 107 2.24 12.33 6.45
C SER A 107 0.89 11.68 6.68
N ASN A 108 0.67 11.21 7.92
CA ASN A 108 -0.57 10.60 8.39
C ASN A 108 -1.08 9.42 7.51
N PRO A 109 -0.22 8.48 7.05
CA PRO A 109 -0.65 7.37 6.21
C PRO A 109 -1.68 6.50 6.93
N ARG A 110 -2.78 6.16 6.25
CA ARG A 110 -3.88 5.34 6.79
C ARG A 110 -4.18 4.13 5.94
N ALA A 111 -4.24 2.96 6.56
CA ALA A 111 -4.69 1.73 5.93
C ALA A 111 -6.06 1.29 6.47
N SER A 112 -6.81 0.57 5.65
CA SER A 112 -8.04 -0.11 6.06
C SER A 112 -8.22 -1.36 5.21
N PHE A 113 -8.71 -2.44 5.81
CA PHE A 113 -9.05 -3.66 5.08
C PHE A 113 -10.55 -3.71 4.77
N ARG A 114 -10.87 -4.21 3.58
CA ARG A 114 -12.25 -4.52 3.17
C ARG A 114 -12.28 -5.85 2.43
N VAL A 115 -13.34 -6.63 2.64
CA VAL A 115 -13.56 -7.87 1.89
C VAL A 115 -14.00 -7.50 0.46
N VAL A 116 -13.31 -8.08 -0.52
CA VAL A 116 -13.57 -7.88 -1.96
C VAL A 116 -14.00 -9.19 -2.61
N LYS A 117 -14.82 -9.11 -3.65
CA LYS A 117 -15.28 -10.29 -4.40
C LYS A 117 -14.38 -10.55 -5.60
N LYS A 118 -14.06 -11.82 -5.83
CA LYS A 118 -13.39 -12.26 -7.04
C LYS A 118 -14.38 -12.28 -8.21
N HIS A 119 -14.05 -11.57 -9.27
CA HIS A 119 -14.76 -11.59 -10.54
C HIS A 119 -13.84 -12.14 -11.64
N GLU A 120 -14.31 -13.15 -12.37
CA GLU A 120 -13.59 -13.74 -13.48
C GLU A 120 -14.31 -13.41 -14.79
N ARG A 121 -13.62 -12.71 -15.70
CA ARG A 121 -14.17 -12.38 -17.02
C ARG A 121 -13.08 -12.48 -18.08
N SER A 122 -13.29 -13.32 -19.09
CA SER A 122 -12.40 -13.45 -20.25
C SER A 122 -10.93 -13.72 -19.89
N GLY A 123 -10.69 -14.57 -18.89
CA GLY A 123 -9.33 -14.94 -18.44
C GLY A 123 -8.64 -13.87 -17.57
N ARG A 124 -9.29 -12.75 -17.26
CA ARG A 124 -8.81 -11.77 -16.28
C ARG A 124 -9.57 -11.91 -14.96
N THR A 125 -8.81 -11.95 -13.87
CA THR A 125 -9.36 -11.88 -12.51
C THR A 125 -9.32 -10.42 -12.04
N HIS A 126 -10.42 -9.95 -11.50
CA HIS A 126 -10.55 -8.63 -10.89
C HIS A 126 -11.18 -8.77 -9.50
N TYR A 127 -10.75 -7.94 -8.56
CA TYR A 127 -11.32 -7.89 -7.21
C TYR A 127 -12.05 -6.56 -7.00
N ALA A 128 -13.34 -6.61 -6.67
CA ALA A 128 -14.20 -5.43 -6.46
C ALA A 128 -15.07 -5.57 -5.21
#